data_AF-A0A1G2MEN6-F1
#
_entry.id   AF-A0A1G2MEN6-F1
#
_cell.length_a   1.000
_cell.length_b   1.000
_cell.length_c   1.000
_cell.angle_alpha   90.00
_cell.angle_beta   90.00
_cell.angle_gamma   90.00
#
_symmetry.space_group_name_H-M   'P 1'
#
loop_
_entity.id
_entity.type
_entity.pdbx_description
1 polymer ?
#
loop_
_entity_poly.entity_id
_entity_poly.type
_entity_poly.pdbx_seq_one_letter_code
_entity_poly.pdbx_strand_id
1 'polypeptide(L)'
;MEKQTQAFLLVFCFSCGSLNLGSVKPWLEPWLLGSYSTITKRRIMQNEKRAIIALDNMSVSQSVILLDKIKHLILAAKVGFEMFVAEGPQFLRLLREMGVDFFLDLKFHDIPNTVKKAVARAVLYEPLIINVHASGGEAMMKAAMTGAEEGAKLASQKYGHSVGRPLIVAVTLLTSLEVKDLLDIGYLESDVLGLMPEEARGNLIPELTLTMSILAERAGLDGVVCSVSDAKLIRQTQKPGFKIITPGIRRPDSSKQDQKRVATPTDAALVGAWPVIGRIVTEAADPVAAMQRVNDEIASALKTKSRDEESPSVMGGEQEPMCPDCGHTTIRNGLRYKCLNCGRTVLCPELGREAVN
;
A
#
# COMPACT_ATOMS: atom_id res chain seq x y z
N MET A 1 -4.61 -2.58 -61.04
CA MET A 1 -5.26 -2.02 -59.84
C MET A 1 -4.57 -2.66 -58.63
N GLU A 2 -3.35 -2.29 -58.24
CA GLU A 2 -2.92 -0.99 -57.66
C GLU A 2 -3.89 -0.57 -56.54
N LYS A 3 -3.56 -0.46 -55.25
CA LYS A 3 -2.36 0.05 -54.55
C LYS A 3 -2.24 -0.56 -53.14
N GLN A 4 -1.08 -1.11 -52.78
CA GLN A 4 -0.05 -0.54 -51.90
C GLN A 4 -0.34 -0.53 -50.38
N THR A 5 0.30 -1.50 -49.73
CA THR A 5 0.86 -1.50 -48.38
C THR A 5 1.78 -0.28 -48.18
N GLN A 6 1.64 0.46 -47.08
CA GLN A 6 2.67 1.38 -46.60
C GLN A 6 3.08 1.01 -45.18
N ALA A 7 4.25 0.37 -45.10
CA ALA A 7 5.09 0.36 -43.93
C ALA A 7 5.83 1.70 -43.86
N PHE A 8 5.76 2.40 -42.73
CA PHE A 8 6.62 3.56 -42.49
C PHE A 8 7.84 3.11 -41.69
N LEU A 9 8.95 2.96 -42.42
CA LEU A 9 10.32 3.04 -41.89
C LEU A 9 10.55 4.47 -41.38
N LEU A 10 10.89 4.62 -40.09
CA LEU A 10 11.46 5.84 -39.56
C LEU A 10 12.99 5.75 -39.70
N VAL A 11 13.50 6.35 -40.78
CA VAL A 11 14.92 6.68 -40.94
C VAL A 11 15.17 8.00 -40.20
N PHE A 12 16.01 7.94 -39.17
CA PHE A 12 16.56 9.14 -38.51
C PHE A 12 17.70 9.70 -39.37
N CYS A 13 17.59 10.96 -39.81
CA CYS A 13 18.73 11.73 -40.31
C CYS A 13 18.77 13.09 -39.60
N PHE A 14 19.93 13.38 -39.01
CA PHE A 14 20.29 14.62 -38.32
C PHE A 14 20.31 15.82 -39.29
N SER A 15 19.86 16.98 -38.82
CA SER A 15 20.56 18.30 -38.90
C SER A 15 19.63 19.49 -39.15
N CYS A 16 19.69 20.46 -38.23
CA CYS A 16 19.53 21.91 -38.41
C CYS A 16 18.16 22.51 -38.76
N GLY A 17 17.82 23.62 -38.08
CA GLY A 17 17.06 24.71 -38.69
C GLY A 17 15.77 25.13 -37.98
N SER A 18 15.89 26.14 -37.14
CA SER A 18 14.88 27.05 -36.60
C SER A 18 13.64 27.25 -37.48
N LEU A 19 12.43 27.13 -36.92
CA LEU A 19 11.20 27.64 -37.56
C LEU A 19 10.29 28.37 -36.56
N ASN A 20 9.91 29.57 -37.01
CA ASN A 20 9.05 30.58 -36.42
C ASN A 20 7.72 30.05 -35.84
N LEU A 21 7.39 30.46 -34.62
CA LEU A 21 6.05 30.37 -34.06
C LEU A 21 5.23 31.59 -34.47
N GLY A 22 4.60 31.49 -35.65
CA GLY A 22 3.53 32.38 -36.09
C GLY A 22 2.18 31.96 -35.50
N SER A 23 1.66 32.80 -34.61
CA SER A 23 0.24 33.10 -34.38
C SER A 23 -0.82 32.09 -34.87
N VAL A 24 -1.39 31.32 -33.94
CA VAL A 24 -2.75 30.77 -34.09
C VAL A 24 -3.56 31.13 -32.85
N LYS A 25 -4.64 31.90 -33.07
CA LYS A 25 -5.57 32.38 -32.03
C LYS A 25 -6.49 31.25 -31.52
N PRO A 26 -7.02 31.36 -30.29
CA PRO A 26 -7.62 30.26 -29.54
C PRO A 26 -9.14 30.19 -29.73
N TRP A 27 -9.64 29.05 -30.20
CA TRP A 27 -11.05 28.67 -30.09
C TRP A 27 -11.12 27.15 -29.86
N LEU A 28 -11.04 26.74 -28.60
CA LEU A 28 -11.55 25.46 -28.12
C LEU A 28 -12.11 25.69 -26.71
N GLU A 29 -13.41 25.45 -26.59
CA GLU A 29 -14.23 25.65 -25.40
C GLU A 29 -13.85 24.73 -24.22
N PRO A 30 -14.18 25.14 -22.97
CA PRO A 30 -13.66 24.55 -21.74
C PRO A 30 -14.44 23.31 -21.28
N TRP A 31 -14.16 22.15 -21.85
CA TRP A 31 -14.63 20.84 -21.33
C TRP A 31 -13.52 19.83 -21.00
N LEU A 32 -12.25 20.28 -20.92
CA LEU A 32 -11.10 19.42 -20.60
C LEU A 32 -10.32 19.85 -19.35
N LEU A 33 -10.95 20.58 -18.43
CA LEU A 33 -10.39 20.86 -17.10
C LEU A 33 -11.07 20.00 -16.02
N GLY A 34 -11.12 18.70 -16.26
CA GLY A 34 -11.27 17.72 -15.18
C GLY A 34 -9.90 17.56 -14.51
N SER A 35 -9.73 18.10 -13.31
CA SER A 35 -8.49 17.99 -12.55
C SER A 35 -8.12 16.51 -12.35
N TYR A 36 -6.93 16.12 -12.85
CA TYR A 36 -6.35 14.76 -12.74
C TYR A 36 -6.13 14.29 -11.28
N SER A 37 -6.22 15.20 -10.31
CA SER A 37 -6.37 14.89 -8.87
C SER A 37 -7.53 13.89 -8.61
N THR A 38 -8.59 14.00 -9.40
CA THR A 38 -9.75 13.11 -9.38
C THR A 38 -9.45 11.77 -10.06
N ILE A 39 -8.43 11.67 -10.91
CA ILE A 39 -8.11 10.48 -11.71
C ILE A 39 -7.34 9.43 -10.89
N THR A 40 -6.39 9.80 -10.02
CA THR A 40 -5.77 8.82 -9.10
C THR A 40 -6.78 8.30 -8.07
N LYS A 41 -7.65 9.19 -7.55
CA LYS A 41 -8.80 8.77 -6.72
C LYS A 41 -9.81 7.93 -7.51
N ARG A 42 -10.15 8.26 -8.77
CA ARG A 42 -11.05 7.45 -9.63
C ARG A 42 -10.45 6.09 -10.00
N ARG A 43 -9.15 5.99 -10.28
CA ARG A 43 -8.49 4.73 -10.66
C ARG A 43 -8.46 3.74 -9.50
N ILE A 44 -8.31 4.24 -8.26
CA ILE A 44 -8.41 3.44 -7.02
C ILE A 44 -9.88 3.19 -6.64
N MET A 45 -10.81 4.11 -6.92
CA MET A 45 -12.24 3.95 -6.59
C MET A 45 -13.05 3.17 -7.63
N GLN A 46 -12.53 2.92 -8.84
CA GLN A 46 -13.20 2.13 -9.89
C GLN A 46 -12.67 0.70 -10.07
N ASN A 47 -11.67 0.27 -9.31
CA ASN A 47 -11.18 -1.11 -9.37
C ASN A 47 -11.60 -1.87 -8.11
N GLU A 48 -12.46 -2.88 -8.28
CA GLU A 48 -12.69 -3.95 -7.29
C GLU A 48 -11.39 -4.72 -6.95
N LYS A 49 -10.33 -4.50 -7.72
CA LYS A 49 -9.04 -5.20 -7.66
C LYS A 49 -8.24 -4.73 -6.44
N ARG A 50 -7.83 -5.70 -5.63
CA ARG A 50 -7.03 -5.48 -4.42
C ARG A 50 -5.66 -6.14 -4.44
N ALA A 51 -5.44 -7.08 -5.37
CA ALA A 51 -4.23 -7.90 -5.39
C ALA A 51 -3.05 -7.18 -6.06
N ILE A 52 -1.90 -7.24 -5.41
CA ILE A 52 -0.62 -6.73 -5.93
C ILE A 52 0.24 -7.93 -6.32
N ILE A 53 0.70 -8.03 -7.56
CA ILE A 53 1.53 -9.16 -8.03
C ILE A 53 3.02 -8.88 -7.82
N ALA A 54 3.73 -9.77 -7.13
CA ALA A 54 5.17 -9.69 -6.90
C ALA A 54 5.94 -10.26 -8.09
N LEU A 55 6.84 -9.46 -8.67
CA LEU A 55 7.72 -9.84 -9.77
C LEU A 55 9.08 -10.36 -9.25
N ASP A 56 9.04 -11.21 -8.23
CA ASP A 56 10.23 -11.77 -7.59
C ASP A 56 10.67 -13.05 -8.35
N ASN A 57 11.97 -13.33 -8.44
CA ASN A 57 12.57 -14.45 -9.17
C ASN A 57 12.17 -14.53 -10.66
N MET A 58 12.11 -13.36 -11.32
CA MET A 58 11.73 -13.26 -12.73
C MET A 58 12.70 -12.34 -13.49
N SER A 59 13.01 -12.68 -14.73
CA SER A 59 13.64 -11.77 -15.68
C SER A 59 12.67 -10.69 -16.15
N VAL A 60 13.19 -9.63 -16.77
CA VAL A 60 12.37 -8.59 -17.45
C VAL A 60 11.42 -9.22 -18.47
N SER A 61 11.92 -10.11 -19.33
CA SER A 61 11.11 -10.73 -20.38
C SER A 61 9.96 -11.57 -19.80
N GLN A 62 10.23 -12.37 -18.76
CA GLN A 62 9.19 -13.13 -18.08
C GLN A 62 8.15 -12.20 -17.44
N SER A 63 8.61 -11.11 -16.81
CA SER A 63 7.73 -10.12 -16.18
C SER A 63 6.82 -9.44 -17.19
N VAL A 64 7.36 -9.02 -18.34
CA VAL A 64 6.58 -8.39 -19.42
C VAL A 64 5.52 -9.35 -19.96
N ILE A 65 5.89 -10.61 -20.24
CA ILE A 65 4.95 -11.63 -20.74
C ILE A 65 3.83 -11.88 -19.73
N LEU A 66 4.16 -11.99 -18.44
CA LEU A 66 3.18 -12.17 -17.39
C LEU A 66 2.23 -10.96 -17.31
N LEU A 67 2.79 -9.76 -17.24
CA LEU A 67 2.01 -8.53 -17.06
C LEU A 67 1.11 -8.24 -18.26
N ASP A 68 1.54 -8.54 -19.49
CA ASP A 68 0.66 -8.36 -20.65
C ASP A 68 -0.61 -9.20 -20.53
N LYS A 69 -0.49 -10.41 -19.95
CA LYS A 69 -1.63 -11.30 -19.70
C LYS A 69 -2.49 -10.86 -18.51
N ILE A 70 -1.92 -10.33 -17.43
CA ILE A 70 -2.65 -10.14 -16.16
C ILE A 70 -2.82 -8.69 -15.69
N LYS A 71 -2.26 -7.68 -16.38
CA LYS A 71 -2.32 -6.26 -15.95
C LYS A 71 -3.74 -5.76 -15.68
N HIS A 72 -4.73 -6.30 -16.39
CA HIS A 72 -6.14 -5.97 -16.21
C HIS A 72 -6.80 -6.67 -15.01
N LEU A 73 -6.12 -7.61 -14.34
CA LEU A 73 -6.63 -8.38 -13.19
C LEU A 73 -6.02 -7.93 -11.86
N ILE A 74 -4.97 -7.11 -11.87
CA ILE A 74 -4.23 -6.71 -10.68
C ILE A 74 -4.51 -5.24 -10.33
N LEU A 75 -4.27 -4.88 -9.06
CA LEU A 75 -4.18 -3.50 -8.62
C LEU A 75 -2.86 -2.87 -9.06
N ALA A 76 -1.76 -3.58 -8.85
CA ALA A 76 -0.41 -3.11 -9.18
C ALA A 76 0.58 -4.28 -9.29
N ALA A 77 1.71 -4.05 -9.96
CA ALA A 77 2.88 -4.91 -9.92
C ALA A 77 3.87 -4.44 -8.85
N LYS A 78 4.37 -5.31 -7.97
CA LYS A 78 5.39 -5.00 -6.98
C LYS A 78 6.79 -5.21 -7.56
N VAL A 79 7.58 -4.16 -7.55
CA VAL A 79 9.01 -4.18 -7.90
C VAL A 79 9.81 -4.11 -6.61
N GLY A 80 10.43 -5.23 -6.23
CA GLY A 80 11.30 -5.34 -5.06
C GLY A 80 12.78 -5.10 -5.38
N PHE A 81 13.64 -5.32 -4.38
CA PHE A 81 15.08 -5.15 -4.51
C PHE A 81 15.71 -6.00 -5.62
N GLU A 82 15.31 -7.26 -5.78
CA GLU A 82 15.89 -8.15 -6.79
C GLU A 82 15.82 -7.54 -8.20
N MET A 83 14.59 -7.24 -8.65
CA MET A 83 14.35 -6.62 -9.95
C MET A 83 14.98 -5.22 -10.05
N PHE A 84 14.87 -4.39 -9.00
CA PHE A 84 15.39 -3.03 -9.04
C PHE A 84 16.92 -2.96 -9.01
N VAL A 85 17.60 -3.89 -8.34
CA VAL A 85 19.07 -3.95 -8.33
C VAL A 85 19.59 -4.51 -9.65
N ALA A 86 18.92 -5.51 -10.22
CA ALA A 86 19.30 -6.07 -11.52
C ALA A 86 19.06 -5.08 -12.66
N GLU A 87 17.90 -4.43 -12.68
CA GLU A 87 17.38 -3.70 -13.85
C GLU A 87 17.15 -2.21 -13.60
N GLY A 88 17.44 -1.70 -12.40
CA GLY A 88 17.41 -0.28 -12.11
C GLY A 88 16.10 0.44 -12.48
N PRO A 89 16.18 1.76 -12.72
CA PRO A 89 15.03 2.58 -13.07
C PRO A 89 14.52 2.36 -14.50
N GLN A 90 15.26 1.69 -15.40
CA GLN A 90 14.76 1.40 -16.75
C GLN A 90 13.55 0.47 -16.73
N PHE A 91 13.51 -0.49 -15.80
CA PHE A 91 12.35 -1.34 -15.64
C PHE A 91 11.10 -0.56 -15.19
N LEU A 92 11.27 0.45 -14.33
CA LEU A 92 10.15 1.31 -13.91
C LEU A 92 9.58 2.13 -15.08
N ARG A 93 10.44 2.61 -15.99
CA ARG A 93 10.00 3.30 -17.22
C ARG A 93 9.19 2.36 -18.11
N LEU A 94 9.65 1.13 -18.28
CA LEU A 94 8.95 0.11 -19.04
C LEU A 94 7.55 -0.17 -18.49
N LEU A 95 7.40 -0.34 -17.16
CA LEU A 95 6.09 -0.55 -16.54
C LEU A 95 5.12 0.61 -16.82
N ARG A 96 5.62 1.85 -16.73
CA ARG A 96 4.82 3.05 -17.04
C ARG A 96 4.41 3.09 -18.51
N GLU A 97 5.33 2.79 -19.43
CA GLU A 97 5.04 2.73 -20.88
C GLU A 97 4.03 1.62 -21.22
N MET A 98 4.06 0.50 -20.49
CA MET A 98 3.06 -0.57 -20.59
C MET A 98 1.72 -0.21 -19.94
N GLY A 99 1.61 0.94 -19.27
CA GLY A 99 0.41 1.37 -18.55
C GLY A 99 0.10 0.55 -17.30
N VAL A 100 1.10 -0.10 -16.71
CA VAL A 100 0.97 -0.95 -15.52
C VAL A 100 1.21 -0.10 -14.27
N ASP A 101 0.20 0.00 -13.41
CA ASP A 101 0.36 0.58 -12.07
C ASP A 101 1.33 -0.31 -11.25
N PHE A 102 2.23 0.30 -10.47
CA PHE A 102 3.23 -0.46 -9.71
C PHE A 102 3.45 0.03 -8.28
N PHE A 103 3.78 -0.91 -7.40
CA PHE A 103 4.26 -0.69 -6.04
C PHE A 103 5.79 -0.80 -6.05
N LEU A 104 6.47 0.31 -5.79
CA LEU A 104 7.92 0.35 -5.62
C LEU A 104 8.29 -0.03 -4.18
N ASP A 105 8.70 -1.28 -3.99
CA ASP A 105 8.98 -1.91 -2.69
C ASP A 105 10.48 -1.91 -2.37
N LEU A 106 11.04 -0.70 -2.19
CA LEU A 106 12.46 -0.49 -1.85
C LEU A 106 12.69 -0.19 -0.37
N LYS A 107 11.63 -0.08 0.42
CA LYS A 107 11.66 0.05 1.89
C LYS A 107 12.64 1.13 2.35
N PHE A 108 12.53 2.35 1.81
CA PHE A 108 13.51 3.41 2.11
C PHE A 108 13.65 3.61 3.62
N HIS A 109 14.90 3.61 4.08
CA HIS A 109 15.25 3.69 5.50
C HIS A 109 16.62 4.35 5.64
N ASP A 110 16.62 5.65 5.91
CA ASP A 110 17.82 6.49 6.01
C ASP A 110 17.44 7.77 6.77
N ILE A 111 18.36 8.74 6.92
CA ILE A 111 18.04 10.04 7.49
C ILE A 111 16.96 10.78 6.68
N PRO A 112 16.16 11.66 7.30
CA PRO A 112 14.99 12.26 6.67
C PRO A 112 15.25 12.93 5.31
N ASN A 113 16.36 13.67 5.18
CA ASN A 113 16.69 14.39 3.93
C ASN A 113 17.01 13.43 2.78
N THR A 114 17.68 12.32 3.06
CA THR A 114 18.03 11.30 2.05
C THR A 114 16.76 10.63 1.55
N VAL A 115 15.89 10.19 2.46
CA VAL A 115 14.60 9.58 2.09
C VAL A 115 13.72 10.55 1.31
N LYS A 116 13.59 11.81 1.75
CA LYS A 116 12.85 12.85 1.02
C LYS A 116 13.31 12.94 -0.44
N LYS A 117 14.61 13.09 -0.66
CA LYS A 117 15.21 13.22 -2.00
C LYS A 117 15.01 11.96 -2.82
N ALA A 118 15.23 10.78 -2.24
CA ALA A 118 15.04 9.50 -2.93
C ALA A 118 13.59 9.31 -3.38
N VAL A 119 12.63 9.56 -2.49
CA VAL A 119 11.20 9.46 -2.79
C VAL A 119 10.80 10.45 -3.88
N ALA A 120 11.25 11.71 -3.82
CA ALA A 120 10.98 12.71 -4.85
C ALA A 120 11.45 12.28 -6.24
N ARG A 121 12.60 11.59 -6.34
CA ARG A 121 13.11 11.03 -7.60
C ARG A 121 12.33 9.80 -8.05
N ALA A 122 11.92 8.94 -7.12
CA ALA A 122 11.10 7.77 -7.41
C ALA A 122 9.74 8.16 -8.02
N VAL A 123 9.11 9.24 -7.54
CA VAL A 123 7.80 9.71 -8.05
C VAL A 123 7.85 10.07 -9.53
N LEU A 124 9.01 10.43 -10.10
CA LEU A 124 9.15 10.71 -11.53
C LEU A 124 8.82 9.50 -12.42
N TYR A 125 8.81 8.29 -11.87
CA TYR A 125 8.41 7.07 -12.58
C TYR A 125 6.93 6.73 -12.39
N GLU A 126 6.19 7.57 -11.67
CA GLU A 126 4.75 7.46 -11.43
C GLU A 126 4.32 6.12 -10.77
N PRO A 127 5.00 5.66 -9.70
CA PRO A 127 4.50 4.53 -8.91
C PRO A 127 3.10 4.83 -8.35
N LEU A 128 2.29 3.80 -8.20
CA LEU A 128 1.04 3.88 -7.43
C LEU A 128 1.32 3.92 -5.93
N ILE A 129 2.32 3.15 -5.49
CA ILE A 129 2.68 2.95 -4.08
C ILE A 129 4.21 3.01 -3.93
N ILE A 130 4.69 3.67 -2.88
CA ILE A 130 6.08 3.63 -2.41
C ILE A 130 6.05 3.27 -0.92
N ASN A 131 7.05 2.54 -0.44
CA ASN A 131 7.19 2.30 0.99
C ASN A 131 8.49 2.81 1.62
N VAL A 132 8.40 3.01 2.93
CA VAL A 132 9.48 3.37 3.85
C VAL A 132 9.41 2.49 5.09
N HIS A 133 10.45 2.43 5.92
CA HIS A 133 10.37 1.72 7.20
C HIS A 133 9.81 2.62 8.33
N ALA A 134 8.85 2.12 9.11
CA ALA A 134 8.34 2.82 10.29
C ALA A 134 9.42 3.04 11.36
N SER A 135 10.39 2.11 11.45
CA SER A 135 11.54 2.18 12.36
C SER A 135 12.46 3.38 12.11
N GLY A 136 12.38 4.02 10.94
CA GLY A 136 13.13 5.25 10.67
C GLY A 136 12.58 6.49 11.39
N GLY A 137 11.45 6.33 12.09
CA GLY A 137 10.86 7.37 12.93
C GLY A 137 9.98 8.35 12.18
N GLU A 138 9.22 9.13 12.96
CA GLU A 138 8.21 10.05 12.44
C GLU A 138 8.78 11.13 11.51
N ALA A 139 9.95 11.68 11.84
CA ALA A 139 10.60 12.71 11.03
C ALA A 139 10.96 12.22 9.63
N MET A 140 11.48 10.99 9.51
CA MET A 140 11.81 10.37 8.23
C MET A 140 10.54 10.12 7.40
N MET A 141 9.50 9.58 8.03
CA MET A 141 8.22 9.31 7.37
C MET A 141 7.53 10.59 6.87
N LYS A 142 7.51 11.67 7.67
CA LYS A 142 7.04 12.98 7.23
C LYS A 142 7.85 13.52 6.06
N ALA A 143 9.17 13.37 6.09
CA ALA A 143 10.04 13.78 5.00
C ALA A 143 9.78 12.99 3.71
N ALA A 144 9.44 11.69 3.81
CA ALA A 144 9.00 10.88 2.67
C ALA A 144 7.72 11.43 2.04
N MET A 145 6.71 11.80 2.86
CA MET A 145 5.48 12.43 2.37
C MET A 145 5.76 13.74 1.63
N THR A 146 6.58 14.61 2.20
CA THR A 146 7.00 15.85 1.53
C THR A 146 7.73 15.56 0.21
N GLY A 147 8.63 14.58 0.20
CA GLY A 147 9.33 14.15 -1.01
C GLY A 147 8.36 13.66 -2.09
N ALA A 148 7.31 12.95 -1.70
CA ALA A 148 6.28 12.47 -2.62
C ALA A 148 5.47 13.62 -3.24
N GLU A 149 5.10 14.63 -2.44
CA GLU A 149 4.39 15.83 -2.92
C GLU A 149 5.27 16.67 -3.87
N GLU A 150 6.52 16.91 -3.50
CA GLU A 150 7.48 17.63 -4.34
C GLU A 150 7.76 16.86 -5.63
N GLY A 151 7.97 15.55 -5.55
CA GLY A 151 8.17 14.67 -6.68
C GLY A 151 6.99 14.69 -7.66
N ALA A 152 5.76 14.73 -7.16
CA ALA A 152 4.55 14.82 -8.00
C ALA A 152 4.46 16.16 -8.74
N LYS A 153 4.81 17.27 -8.08
CA LYS A 153 4.91 18.60 -8.73
C LYS A 153 5.97 18.60 -9.83
N LEU A 154 7.16 18.05 -9.55
CA LEU A 154 8.25 17.94 -10.51
C LEU A 154 7.88 17.04 -11.70
N ALA A 155 7.24 15.90 -11.45
CA ALA A 155 6.75 15.00 -12.49
C ALA A 155 5.71 15.71 -13.38
N SER A 156 4.78 16.45 -12.76
CA SER A 156 3.76 17.19 -13.51
C SER A 156 4.36 18.23 -14.45
N GLN A 157 5.36 18.98 -13.97
CA GLN A 157 6.09 19.95 -14.79
C GLN A 157 6.85 19.27 -15.92
N LYS A 158 7.51 18.14 -15.64
CA LYS A 158 8.32 17.40 -16.62
C LYS A 158 7.48 16.80 -17.75
N TYR A 159 6.28 16.29 -17.43
CA TYR A 159 5.44 15.56 -18.40
C TYR A 159 4.32 16.40 -19.01
N GLY A 160 4.11 17.63 -18.53
CA GLY A 160 3.10 18.54 -19.10
C GLY A 160 1.66 18.16 -18.78
N HIS A 161 1.43 17.23 -17.85
CA HIS A 161 0.11 16.87 -17.33
C HIS A 161 0.18 16.68 -15.81
N SER A 162 -0.95 16.72 -15.12
CA SER A 162 -0.96 16.54 -13.66
C SER A 162 -0.66 15.09 -13.29
N VAL A 163 0.32 14.93 -12.40
CA VAL A 163 0.74 13.66 -11.78
C VAL A 163 0.35 13.70 -10.30
N GLY A 164 -0.31 12.64 -9.84
CA GLY A 164 -0.71 12.50 -8.44
C GLY A 164 0.45 12.04 -7.55
N ARG A 165 0.35 12.31 -6.25
CA ARG A 165 1.27 11.75 -5.25
C ARG A 165 1.02 10.23 -5.13
N PRO A 166 2.07 9.38 -5.13
CA PRO A 166 1.91 7.96 -4.81
C PRO A 166 1.40 7.76 -3.39
N LEU A 167 0.74 6.64 -3.12
CA LEU A 167 0.50 6.22 -1.74
C LEU A 167 1.83 5.94 -1.06
N ILE A 168 2.05 6.49 0.13
CA ILE A 168 3.22 6.21 0.96
C ILE A 168 2.77 5.33 2.12
N VAL A 169 3.36 4.14 2.21
CA VAL A 169 3.05 3.16 3.26
C VAL A 169 4.29 2.83 4.09
N ALA A 170 4.10 2.57 5.38
CA ALA A 170 5.22 2.19 6.25
C ALA A 170 5.29 0.68 6.43
N VAL A 171 6.45 0.08 6.17
CA VAL A 171 6.76 -1.27 6.64
C VAL A 171 6.88 -1.21 8.16
N THR A 172 6.05 -1.99 8.83
CA THR A 172 6.10 -2.18 10.30
C THR A 172 7.24 -3.15 10.64
N LEU A 173 6.93 -4.36 11.10
CA LEU A 173 7.90 -5.44 11.23
C LEU A 173 7.88 -6.31 9.97
N LEU A 174 9.06 -6.75 9.56
CA LEU A 174 9.17 -7.75 8.50
C LEU A 174 8.51 -9.06 8.96
N THR A 175 7.77 -9.70 8.07
CA THR A 175 7.04 -10.95 8.37
C THR A 175 7.96 -12.14 8.68
N SER A 176 9.28 -11.97 8.50
CA SER A 176 10.33 -12.93 8.82
C SER A 176 10.85 -12.83 10.25
N LEU A 177 10.60 -11.71 10.95
CA LEU A 177 11.10 -11.46 12.30
C LEU A 177 10.23 -12.13 13.37
N GLU A 178 10.92 -12.69 14.36
CA GLU A 178 10.39 -13.29 15.59
C GLU A 178 10.94 -12.56 16.82
N VAL A 179 10.43 -12.88 18.01
CA VAL A 179 10.84 -12.25 19.29
C VAL A 179 12.34 -12.36 19.52
N LYS A 180 12.94 -13.50 19.15
CA LYS A 180 14.40 -13.69 19.24
C LYS A 180 15.15 -12.65 18.39
N ASP A 181 14.70 -12.40 17.17
CA ASP A 181 15.35 -11.43 16.29
C ASP A 181 15.28 -10.02 16.88
N LEU A 182 14.16 -9.68 17.54
CA LEU A 182 13.99 -8.39 18.23
C LEU A 182 14.96 -8.20 19.39
N LEU A 183 15.32 -9.28 20.10
CA LEU A 183 16.38 -9.25 21.11
C LEU A 183 17.74 -9.01 20.45
N ASP A 184 18.06 -9.76 19.39
CA ASP A 184 19.36 -9.72 18.72
C ASP A 184 19.67 -8.32 18.14
N ILE A 185 18.64 -7.61 17.66
CA ILE A 185 18.78 -6.25 17.09
C ILE A 185 18.60 -5.13 18.13
N GLY A 186 18.39 -5.46 19.41
CA GLY A 186 18.28 -4.48 20.50
C GLY A 186 16.95 -3.73 20.56
N TYR A 187 15.88 -4.26 19.97
CA TYR A 187 14.52 -3.72 20.14
C TYR A 187 13.90 -4.13 21.48
N LEU A 188 14.44 -5.18 22.09
CA LEU A 188 14.00 -5.72 23.36
C LEU A 188 15.23 -6.16 24.16
N GLU A 189 15.15 -6.05 25.48
CA GLU A 189 16.18 -6.55 26.39
C GLU A 189 15.75 -7.89 26.98
N SER A 190 16.71 -8.82 27.15
CA SER A 190 16.43 -10.14 27.72
C SER A 190 15.85 -10.08 29.12
N ASP A 191 16.34 -9.15 29.94
CA ASP A 191 15.90 -8.96 31.32
C ASP A 191 14.45 -8.49 31.36
N VAL A 192 14.06 -7.57 30.46
CA VAL A 192 12.67 -7.14 30.30
C VAL A 192 11.78 -8.30 29.88
N LEU A 193 12.21 -9.11 28.89
CA LEU A 193 11.44 -10.26 28.42
C LEU A 193 11.25 -11.31 29.52
N GLY A 194 12.26 -11.54 30.35
CA GLY A 194 12.22 -12.48 31.47
C GLY A 194 11.21 -12.10 32.55
N LEU A 195 10.90 -10.80 32.69
CA LEU A 195 9.90 -10.28 33.63
C LEU A 195 8.48 -10.28 33.06
N MET A 196 8.30 -10.44 31.74
CA MET A 196 6.98 -10.41 31.11
C MET A 196 6.21 -11.73 31.34
N PRO A 197 4.90 -11.66 31.66
CA PRO A 197 4.01 -12.82 31.62
C PRO A 197 3.99 -13.47 30.23
N GLU A 198 3.77 -14.78 30.17
CA GLU A 198 3.79 -15.54 28.91
C GLU A 198 2.82 -15.00 27.86
N GLU A 199 1.63 -14.61 28.30
CA GLU A 199 0.59 -13.95 27.47
C GLU A 199 1.10 -12.66 26.82
N ALA A 200 1.81 -11.82 27.59
CA ALA A 200 2.39 -10.57 27.09
C ALA A 200 3.51 -10.81 26.08
N ARG A 201 4.30 -11.89 26.24
CA ARG A 201 5.33 -12.27 25.25
C ARG A 201 4.70 -12.69 23.92
N GLY A 202 3.57 -13.39 23.96
CA GLY A 202 2.83 -13.80 22.76
C GLY A 202 2.28 -12.63 21.93
N ASN A 203 1.97 -11.50 22.58
CA ASN A 203 1.39 -10.31 21.94
C ASN A 203 2.40 -9.24 21.52
N LEU A 204 3.69 -9.43 21.83
CA LEU A 204 4.71 -8.41 21.60
C LEU A 204 4.82 -7.96 20.13
N ILE A 205 4.84 -8.91 19.19
CA ILE A 205 4.93 -8.60 17.75
C ILE A 205 3.68 -7.84 17.26
N PRO A 206 2.45 -8.32 17.53
CA PRO A 206 1.23 -7.56 17.22
C PRO A 206 1.21 -6.16 17.83
N GLU A 207 1.60 -5.99 19.10
CA GLU A 207 1.60 -4.69 19.79
C GLU A 207 2.63 -3.72 19.21
N LEU A 208 3.85 -4.20 18.91
CA LEU A 208 4.88 -3.38 18.27
C LEU A 208 4.45 -2.98 16.85
N THR A 209 3.85 -3.90 16.10
CA THR A 209 3.30 -3.64 14.77
C THR A 209 2.17 -2.61 14.82
N LEU A 210 1.28 -2.70 15.81
CA LEU A 210 0.24 -1.70 16.06
C LEU A 210 0.85 -0.33 16.37
N THR A 211 1.84 -0.28 17.28
CA THR A 211 2.52 0.96 17.66
C THR A 211 3.18 1.65 16.46
N MET A 212 3.86 0.88 15.60
CA MET A 212 4.44 1.39 14.36
C MET A 212 3.37 1.88 13.38
N SER A 213 2.20 1.23 13.33
CA SER A 213 1.09 1.68 12.47
C SER A 213 0.49 3.02 12.92
N ILE A 214 0.33 3.20 14.24
CA ILE A 214 -0.10 4.46 14.83
C ILE A 214 0.91 5.57 14.53
N LEU A 215 2.22 5.26 14.64
CA LEU A 215 3.28 6.20 14.30
C LEU A 215 3.24 6.62 12.82
N ALA A 216 3.02 5.66 11.90
CA ALA A 216 2.91 5.94 10.48
C ALA A 216 1.70 6.85 10.18
N GLU A 217 0.56 6.59 10.80
CA GLU A 217 -0.62 7.43 10.64
C GLU A 217 -0.39 8.85 11.20
N ARG A 218 0.24 8.97 12.37
CA ARG A 218 0.61 10.27 12.96
C ARG A 218 1.59 11.04 12.08
N ALA A 219 2.46 10.33 11.37
CA ALA A 219 3.36 10.91 10.36
C ALA A 219 2.63 11.33 9.07
N GLY A 220 1.34 11.01 8.92
CA GLY A 220 0.50 11.37 7.78
C GLY A 220 0.58 10.39 6.61
N LEU A 221 1.12 9.19 6.80
CA LEU A 221 1.18 8.18 5.74
C LEU A 221 -0.20 7.61 5.41
N ASP A 222 -0.32 7.04 4.21
CA ASP A 222 -1.58 6.50 3.70
C ASP A 222 -1.88 5.09 4.22
N GLY A 223 -0.89 4.41 4.79
CA GLY A 223 -1.07 3.03 5.25
C GLY A 223 0.20 2.36 5.78
N VAL A 224 0.10 1.05 5.98
CA VAL A 224 1.19 0.17 6.42
C VAL A 224 1.30 -1.11 5.62
N VAL A 225 2.50 -1.70 5.67
CA VAL A 225 2.78 -3.08 5.31
C VAL A 225 2.95 -3.88 6.59
N CYS A 226 2.17 -4.94 6.78
CA CYS A 226 2.22 -5.85 7.95
C CYS A 226 1.79 -7.26 7.57
N SER A 227 1.84 -8.22 8.49
CA SER A 227 1.29 -9.55 8.24
C SER A 227 -0.24 -9.58 8.38
N VAL A 228 -0.90 -10.57 7.79
CA VAL A 228 -2.38 -10.70 7.88
C VAL A 228 -2.86 -10.88 9.32
N SER A 229 -2.10 -11.55 10.18
CA SER A 229 -2.46 -11.71 11.60
C SER A 229 -2.50 -10.36 12.33
N ASP A 230 -1.55 -9.48 12.03
CA ASP A 230 -1.42 -8.17 12.70
C ASP A 230 -2.45 -7.17 12.13
N ALA A 231 -2.85 -7.35 10.87
CA ALA A 231 -3.80 -6.50 10.18
C ALA A 231 -5.17 -6.41 10.88
N LYS A 232 -5.62 -7.46 11.57
CA LYS A 232 -6.89 -7.46 12.32
C LYS A 232 -6.88 -6.38 13.41
N LEU A 233 -5.82 -6.37 14.23
CA LEU A 233 -5.64 -5.42 15.32
C LEU A 233 -5.46 -3.98 14.78
N ILE A 234 -4.66 -3.83 13.73
CA ILE A 234 -4.48 -2.52 13.07
C ILE A 234 -5.81 -1.99 12.53
N ARG A 235 -6.59 -2.83 11.85
CA ARG A 235 -7.88 -2.41 11.26
C ARG A 235 -8.89 -1.97 12.32
N GLN A 236 -8.88 -2.60 13.50
CA GLN A 236 -9.75 -2.24 14.61
C GLN A 236 -9.44 -0.89 15.24
N THR A 237 -8.23 -0.35 15.05
CA THR A 237 -7.77 0.86 15.76
C THR A 237 -7.63 2.07 14.85
N GLN A 238 -7.27 1.87 13.58
CA GLN A 238 -6.94 2.93 12.63
C GLN A 238 -8.18 3.52 11.96
N LYS A 239 -8.06 4.78 11.51
CA LYS A 239 -9.16 5.47 10.81
C LYS A 239 -9.62 4.75 9.54
N PRO A 240 -10.89 4.92 9.14
CA PRO A 240 -11.36 4.48 7.83
C PRO A 240 -10.46 5.01 6.69
N GLY A 241 -10.19 4.17 5.70
CA GLY A 241 -9.38 4.54 4.54
C GLY A 241 -7.87 4.31 4.68
N PHE A 242 -7.35 4.07 5.90
CA PHE A 242 -5.94 3.68 6.10
C PHE A 242 -5.65 2.35 5.40
N LYS A 243 -4.66 2.35 4.50
CA LYS A 243 -4.33 1.19 3.68
C LYS A 243 -3.54 0.18 4.48
N ILE A 244 -3.89 -1.09 4.32
CA ILE A 244 -3.14 -2.20 4.90
C ILE A 244 -2.73 -3.09 3.73
N ILE A 245 -1.43 -3.30 3.57
CA ILE A 245 -0.86 -4.15 2.52
C ILE A 245 -0.23 -5.36 3.20
N THR A 246 -0.60 -6.56 2.76
CA THR A 246 -0.17 -7.80 3.41
C THR A 246 0.59 -8.72 2.45
N PRO A 247 1.93 -8.81 2.55
CA PRO A 247 2.66 -9.94 2.01
C PRO A 247 2.35 -11.20 2.83
N GLY A 248 2.84 -12.36 2.38
CA GLY A 248 2.59 -13.62 3.10
C GLY A 248 1.59 -14.57 2.42
N ILE A 249 1.05 -14.19 1.26
CA ILE A 249 -0.16 -14.85 0.74
C ILE A 249 0.17 -16.13 -0.02
N ARG A 250 -0.44 -17.23 0.40
CA ARG A 250 -0.17 -18.60 -0.05
C ARG A 250 -1.46 -19.43 0.00
N ARG A 251 -1.46 -20.54 -0.72
CA ARG A 251 -2.49 -21.58 -0.56
C ARG A 251 -1.99 -22.67 0.41
N PRO A 252 -2.88 -23.36 1.15
CA PRO A 252 -2.49 -24.41 2.11
C PRO A 252 -1.64 -25.54 1.52
N ASP A 253 -1.70 -25.75 0.21
CA ASP A 253 -0.99 -26.78 -0.57
C ASP A 253 0.38 -26.32 -1.15
N SER A 254 0.75 -25.05 -0.99
CA SER A 254 2.00 -24.50 -1.53
C SER A 254 3.18 -24.63 -0.54
N SER A 255 4.35 -25.10 -1.02
CA SER A 255 5.52 -25.42 -0.20
C SER A 255 6.01 -24.26 0.69
N LYS A 256 6.27 -24.55 1.97
CA LYS A 256 6.81 -23.62 2.98
C LYS A 256 8.26 -23.22 2.64
N GLN A 257 8.43 -22.17 1.86
CA GLN A 257 9.76 -21.60 1.60
C GLN A 257 9.70 -20.11 1.95
N ASP A 258 10.47 -19.74 2.98
CA ASP A 258 10.83 -18.39 3.45
C ASP A 258 9.79 -17.52 4.16
N GLN A 259 8.51 -17.92 4.21
CA GLN A 259 7.48 -17.17 4.96
C GLN A 259 6.92 -17.99 6.12
N LYS A 260 7.17 -17.49 7.34
CA LYS A 260 6.78 -18.15 8.60
C LYS A 260 5.30 -17.99 8.95
N ARG A 261 4.64 -16.90 8.49
CA ARG A 261 3.20 -16.62 8.71
C ARG A 261 2.43 -16.75 7.39
N VAL A 262 1.75 -17.88 7.18
CA VAL A 262 1.01 -18.22 5.95
C VAL A 262 -0.43 -17.70 6.07
N ALA A 263 -0.93 -16.98 5.07
CA ALA A 263 -2.32 -16.51 5.00
C ALA A 263 -2.90 -16.65 3.59
N THR A 264 -4.22 -16.78 3.48
CA THR A 264 -4.91 -16.93 2.18
C THR A 264 -5.36 -15.56 1.62
N PRO A 265 -5.69 -15.48 0.32
CA PRO A 265 -6.33 -14.29 -0.24
C PRO A 265 -7.63 -13.91 0.48
N THR A 266 -8.42 -14.91 0.90
CA THR A 266 -9.63 -14.73 1.70
C THR A 266 -9.32 -14.06 3.05
N ASP A 267 -8.31 -14.53 3.78
CA ASP A 267 -7.94 -13.96 5.08
C ASP A 267 -7.57 -12.47 4.95
N ALA A 268 -6.78 -12.13 3.92
CA ALA A 268 -6.42 -10.75 3.63
C ALA A 268 -7.65 -9.88 3.29
N ALA A 269 -8.61 -10.43 2.54
CA ALA A 269 -9.83 -9.72 2.19
C ALA A 269 -10.71 -9.43 3.42
N LEU A 270 -10.85 -10.39 4.34
CA LEU A 270 -11.67 -10.25 5.56
C LEU A 270 -11.15 -9.13 6.48
N VAL A 271 -9.83 -8.97 6.58
CA VAL A 271 -9.21 -7.86 7.33
C VAL A 271 -9.14 -6.54 6.54
N GLY A 272 -9.64 -6.53 5.30
CA GLY A 272 -9.66 -5.36 4.44
C GLY A 272 -8.26 -4.93 3.99
N ALA A 273 -7.35 -5.88 3.78
CA ALA A 273 -6.00 -5.65 3.28
C ALA A 273 -5.92 -5.80 1.75
N TRP A 274 -4.85 -5.25 1.19
CA TRP A 274 -4.41 -5.47 -0.19
C TRP A 274 -3.33 -6.57 -0.19
N PRO A 275 -3.66 -7.78 -0.65
CA PRO A 275 -2.72 -8.90 -0.60
C PRO A 275 -1.60 -8.73 -1.64
N VAL A 276 -0.35 -8.98 -1.23
CA VAL A 276 0.78 -9.15 -2.14
C VAL A 276 0.90 -10.65 -2.48
N ILE A 277 0.65 -10.95 -3.74
CA ILE A 277 0.59 -12.29 -4.33
C ILE A 277 1.89 -12.57 -5.06
N GLY A 278 2.49 -13.74 -4.86
CA GLY A 278 3.70 -14.15 -5.60
C GLY A 278 3.47 -15.46 -6.33
N ARG A 279 4.21 -16.49 -5.88
CA ARG A 279 4.32 -17.82 -6.51
C ARG A 279 3.01 -18.51 -6.86
N ILE A 280 1.94 -18.31 -6.09
CA ILE A 280 0.62 -18.90 -6.41
C ILE A 280 0.07 -18.47 -7.78
N VAL A 281 0.59 -17.37 -8.35
CA VAL A 281 0.30 -16.89 -9.70
C VAL A 281 1.53 -16.97 -10.60
N THR A 282 2.71 -16.53 -10.14
CA THR A 282 3.90 -16.43 -11.01
C THR A 282 4.47 -17.79 -11.45
N GLU A 283 4.29 -18.84 -10.64
CA GLU A 283 4.75 -20.20 -10.94
C GLU A 283 3.59 -21.11 -11.40
N ALA A 284 2.38 -20.58 -11.56
CA ALA A 284 1.24 -21.35 -12.03
C ALA A 284 1.37 -21.69 -13.52
N ALA A 285 0.94 -22.89 -13.90
CA ALA A 285 0.88 -23.31 -15.31
C ALA A 285 0.00 -22.37 -16.16
N ASP A 286 -1.07 -21.83 -15.56
CA ASP A 286 -1.89 -20.77 -16.14
C ASP A 286 -2.00 -19.59 -15.15
N PRO A 287 -1.16 -18.56 -15.32
CA PRO A 287 -1.17 -17.38 -14.45
C PRO A 287 -2.47 -16.56 -14.53
N VAL A 288 -3.17 -16.58 -15.67
CA VAL A 288 -4.42 -15.83 -15.84
C VAL A 288 -5.51 -16.48 -14.99
N ALA A 289 -5.71 -17.79 -15.16
CA ALA A 289 -6.69 -18.53 -14.36
C ALA A 289 -6.34 -18.52 -12.87
N ALA A 290 -5.05 -18.57 -12.51
CA ALA A 290 -4.61 -18.46 -11.13
C ALA A 290 -4.95 -17.09 -10.51
N MET A 291 -4.73 -15.99 -11.25
CA MET A 291 -5.04 -14.64 -10.80
C MET A 291 -6.56 -14.40 -10.72
N GLN A 292 -7.34 -14.92 -11.66
CA GLN A 292 -8.81 -14.87 -11.61
C GLN A 292 -9.33 -15.54 -10.33
N ARG A 293 -8.86 -16.75 -10.01
CA ARG A 293 -9.22 -17.43 -8.75
C ARG A 293 -8.91 -16.59 -7.51
N VAL A 294 -7.75 -15.95 -7.45
CA VAL A 294 -7.39 -15.05 -6.33
C VAL A 294 -8.39 -13.90 -6.20
N ASN A 295 -8.79 -13.29 -7.32
CA ASN A 295 -9.78 -12.21 -7.31
C ASN A 295 -11.16 -12.71 -6.91
N ASP A 296 -11.57 -13.90 -7.33
CA ASP A 296 -12.84 -14.51 -6.95
C ASP A 296 -12.89 -14.84 -5.45
N GLU A 297 -11.79 -15.36 -4.89
CA GLU A 297 -11.62 -15.60 -3.45
C GLU A 297 -11.77 -14.28 -2.65
N ILE A 298 -11.13 -13.20 -3.12
CA ILE A 298 -11.22 -11.86 -2.51
C ILE A 298 -12.65 -11.31 -2.62
N ALA A 299 -13.26 -11.36 -3.80
CA ALA A 299 -14.59 -10.82 -4.05
C ALA A 299 -15.66 -11.56 -3.24
N SER A 300 -15.55 -12.88 -3.13
CA SER A 300 -16.46 -13.70 -2.32
C SER A 300 -16.37 -13.35 -0.83
N ALA A 301 -15.14 -13.21 -0.30
CA ALA A 301 -14.93 -12.84 1.09
C ALA A 301 -15.52 -11.46 1.44
N LEU A 302 -15.39 -10.49 0.53
CA LEU A 302 -15.95 -9.15 0.73
C LEU A 302 -17.48 -9.12 0.70
N LYS A 303 -18.12 -9.96 -0.12
CA LYS A 303 -19.59 -10.11 -0.16
C LYS A 303 -20.15 -10.76 1.11
N THR A 304 -19.44 -11.72 1.69
CA THR A 304 -19.85 -12.33 2.96
C THR A 304 -19.78 -11.29 4.09
N LYS A 305 -18.68 -10.53 4.16
CA LYS A 305 -18.49 -9.50 5.18
C LYS A 305 -19.58 -8.42 5.17
N SER A 306 -20.00 -7.95 3.99
CA SER A 306 -21.08 -6.94 3.90
C SER A 306 -22.43 -7.47 4.40
N ARG A 307 -22.71 -8.77 4.23
CA ARG A 307 -23.95 -9.40 4.73
C ARG A 307 -23.95 -9.58 6.25
N ASP A 308 -22.79 -9.90 6.83
CA ASP A 308 -22.64 -10.06 8.28
C ASP A 308 -22.68 -8.71 9.01
N GLU A 309 -22.17 -7.63 8.39
CA GLU A 309 -22.30 -6.26 8.92
C GLU A 309 -23.73 -5.68 8.76
N GLU A 310 -24.54 -6.19 7.83
CA GLU A 310 -25.95 -5.78 7.60
C GLU A 310 -26.98 -6.58 8.42
N SER A 311 -26.59 -7.69 9.07
CA SER A 311 -27.48 -8.43 9.97
C SER A 311 -27.48 -7.77 11.36
N PRO A 312 -28.63 -7.30 11.88
CA PRO A 312 -28.69 -6.69 13.21
C PRO A 312 -28.44 -7.79 14.25
N SER A 313 -27.21 -7.84 14.79
CA SER A 313 -26.93 -8.66 15.97
C SER A 313 -27.65 -8.06 17.17
N VAL A 314 -28.84 -8.61 17.42
CA VAL A 314 -29.45 -8.71 18.73
C VAL A 314 -28.42 -9.36 19.66
N MET A 315 -27.76 -8.55 20.49
CA MET A 315 -27.14 -8.87 21.79
C MET A 315 -26.53 -7.55 22.27
N GLY A 316 -27.13 -6.93 23.30
CA GLY A 316 -26.77 -5.61 23.81
C GLY A 316 -25.40 -5.56 24.46
N GLY A 317 -24.37 -5.26 23.66
CA GLY A 317 -23.09 -4.72 24.13
C GLY A 317 -22.91 -3.33 23.55
N GLU A 318 -22.69 -2.33 24.40
CA GLU A 318 -22.42 -0.95 23.99
C GLU A 318 -21.23 -0.89 23.01
N GLN A 319 -21.43 -0.19 21.88
CA GLN A 319 -20.37 0.05 20.90
C GLN A 319 -19.39 1.08 21.49
N GLU A 320 -18.11 0.72 21.63
CA GLU A 320 -17.09 1.60 22.20
C GLU A 320 -16.99 2.91 21.39
N PRO A 321 -17.00 4.10 22.02
CA PRO A 321 -17.03 5.36 21.29
C PRO A 321 -15.70 5.61 20.57
N MET A 322 -15.76 6.10 19.33
CA MET A 322 -14.56 6.58 18.62
C MET A 322 -14.06 7.89 19.23
N CYS A 323 -12.74 8.12 19.18
CA CYS A 323 -12.14 9.34 19.69
C CYS A 323 -12.61 10.54 18.85
N PRO A 324 -13.23 11.58 19.46
CA PRO A 324 -13.80 12.70 18.70
C PRO A 324 -12.74 13.57 18.02
N ASP A 325 -11.48 13.51 18.46
CA ASP A 325 -10.40 14.35 17.90
C ASP A 325 -9.73 13.74 16.69
N CYS A 326 -9.52 12.42 16.72
CA CYS A 326 -8.69 11.73 15.74
C CYS A 326 -9.39 10.58 15.03
N GLY A 327 -10.60 10.19 15.48
CA GLY A 327 -11.38 9.13 14.86
C GLY A 327 -10.79 7.74 15.05
N HIS A 328 -10.03 7.52 16.12
CA HIS A 328 -9.47 6.22 16.52
C HIS A 328 -10.34 5.51 17.54
N THR A 329 -10.26 4.18 17.58
CA THR A 329 -10.92 3.37 18.61
C THR A 329 -10.37 3.72 20.00
N THR A 330 -11.27 3.73 20.97
CA THR A 330 -10.93 3.96 22.37
C THR A 330 -11.13 2.68 23.15
N ILE A 331 -10.23 2.37 24.07
CA ILE A 331 -10.35 1.19 24.94
C ILE A 331 -10.94 1.61 26.28
N ARG A 332 -11.82 0.77 26.84
CA ARG A 332 -12.36 1.03 28.19
C ARG A 332 -11.23 0.97 29.23
N ASN A 333 -11.13 2.03 30.01
CA ASN A 333 -10.21 2.18 31.14
C ASN A 333 -11.00 2.68 32.36
N GLY A 334 -11.63 1.75 33.07
CA GLY A 334 -12.57 2.03 34.16
C GLY A 334 -13.89 2.64 33.64
N LEU A 335 -14.25 3.82 34.16
CA LEU A 335 -15.45 4.59 33.79
C LEU A 335 -15.27 5.47 32.55
N ARG A 336 -14.09 5.44 31.94
CA ARG A 336 -13.73 6.27 30.81
C ARG A 336 -13.13 5.40 29.71
N TYR A 337 -13.09 5.90 28.50
CA TYR A 337 -12.38 5.29 27.40
C TYR A 337 -11.10 6.07 27.11
N LYS A 338 -10.00 5.40 26.75
CA LYS A 338 -8.74 6.06 26.38
C LYS A 338 -8.42 5.78 24.91
N CYS A 339 -8.18 6.83 24.15
CA CYS A 339 -7.74 6.74 22.77
C CYS A 339 -6.33 6.15 22.70
N LEU A 340 -6.15 5.07 21.94
CA LEU A 340 -4.86 4.40 21.76
C LEU A 340 -3.87 5.23 20.93
N ASN A 341 -4.34 6.19 20.15
CA ASN A 341 -3.49 7.05 19.32
C ASN A 341 -3.06 8.33 20.06
N CYS A 342 -4.00 9.19 20.43
CA CYS A 342 -3.68 10.51 21.03
C CYS A 342 -3.66 10.50 22.56
N GLY A 343 -3.99 9.39 23.21
CA GLY A 343 -4.06 9.29 24.67
C GLY A 343 -5.24 10.00 25.32
N ARG A 344 -6.12 10.67 24.53
CA ARG A 344 -7.29 11.38 25.05
C ARG A 344 -8.26 10.43 25.74
N THR A 345 -8.78 10.90 26.85
CA THR A 345 -9.83 10.21 27.59
C THR A 345 -11.21 10.71 27.13
N VAL A 346 -12.08 9.79 26.72
CA VAL A 346 -13.48 10.00 26.34
C VAL A 346 -14.37 9.50 27.49
N LEU A 347 -15.34 10.28 27.93
CA LEU A 347 -16.27 9.84 28.97
C LEU A 347 -17.23 8.79 28.41
N CYS A 348 -17.61 7.81 29.23
CA CYS A 348 -18.64 6.85 28.84
C CYS A 348 -19.94 7.60 28.47
N PRO A 349 -20.55 7.34 27.29
CA PRO A 349 -21.79 8.00 26.88
C PRO A 349 -22.94 7.86 27.88
N GLU A 350 -22.93 6.82 28.71
CA GLU A 350 -23.95 6.56 29.73
C GLU A 350 -23.80 7.46 30.97
N LEU A 351 -22.57 7.75 31.39
CA LEU A 351 -22.29 8.63 32.54
C LEU A 351 -22.53 10.11 32.23
N GLY A 352 -22.58 10.48 30.94
CA GLY A 352 -22.92 11.84 30.51
C GLY A 352 -24.40 12.20 30.67
N ARG A 353 -25.28 11.20 30.87
CA ARG A 353 -26.73 11.42 31.06
C ARG A 353 -27.13 11.54 32.53
N GLU A 354 -26.31 11.03 33.46
CA GLU A 354 -26.58 11.15 34.90
C GLU A 354 -26.00 12.44 35.52
N ALA A 355 -25.14 13.17 34.80
CA ALA A 355 -24.57 14.44 35.28
C ALA A 355 -25.35 15.70 34.85
N VAL A 356 -26.51 15.53 34.20
CA VAL A 356 -27.42 16.62 33.85
C VAL A 356 -28.85 16.19 34.20
N ASN A 357 -29.16 16.18 35.50
CA ASN A 357 -30.51 16.34 36.04
C ASN A 357 -30.42 16.84 37.48
#